data_AF-A0A382M749-F1
#
_entry.id   AF-A0A382M749-F1
#
_cell.length_a   1.000
_cell.length_b   1.000
_cell.length_c   1.000
_cell.angle_alpha   90.00
_cell.angle_beta   90.00
_cell.angle_gamma   90.00
#
_symmetry.space_group_name_H-M   'P 1'
#
loop_
_entity.id
_entity.type
_entity.pdbx_description
1 polymer ?
#
loop_
_entity_poly.entity_id
_entity_poly.type
_entity_poly.pdbx_seq_one_letter_code
_entity_poly.pdbx_strand_id
1 'polypeptide(L)'
;MDLPNSVACAITPLLETLPPEEAMFRLVVTDPAPSSLVGVVETILRDNAVRDRPVLHAALWLYIDELDRSHKVSQGVEDATGSFWHGIMHRREGDFSNSHFWFDKVGEHPAILQVGGYDPHKMIDEVETLHADKPQHLIDLQRREWQTLFAWSAT
;
A
#
# COMPACT_ATOMS: atom_id res chain seq x y z
N MET A 1 11.93 -5.56 5.95
CA MET A 1 10.86 -6.51 5.52
C MET A 1 11.51 -7.85 5.27
N ASP A 2 10.86 -8.95 5.65
CA ASP A 2 11.31 -10.31 5.29
C ASP A 2 10.65 -10.66 3.94
N LEU A 3 11.44 -10.78 2.89
CA LEU A 3 10.97 -10.97 1.52
C LEU A 3 11.76 -12.10 0.86
N PRO A 4 11.15 -12.89 -0.05
CA PRO A 4 11.93 -13.78 -0.90
C PRO A 4 13.01 -13.00 -1.65
N ASN A 5 14.22 -13.55 -1.73
CA ASN A 5 15.39 -12.88 -2.33
C ASN A 5 15.10 -12.33 -3.73
N SER A 6 14.31 -13.04 -4.54
CA SER A 6 13.93 -12.60 -5.89
C SER A 6 13.09 -11.32 -5.87
N VAL A 7 12.09 -11.24 -4.99
CA VAL A 7 11.25 -10.04 -4.82
C VAL A 7 12.07 -8.89 -4.23
N ALA A 8 12.91 -9.17 -3.21
CA ALA A 8 13.78 -8.18 -2.62
C ALA A 8 14.71 -7.53 -3.66
N CYS A 9 15.40 -8.36 -4.47
CA CYS A 9 16.25 -7.87 -5.55
C CYS A 9 15.48 -7.07 -6.60
N ALA A 10 14.27 -7.50 -6.97
CA ALA A 10 13.47 -6.83 -7.97
C ALA A 10 13.07 -5.41 -7.53
N ILE A 11 12.76 -5.20 -6.24
CA ILE A 11 12.29 -3.88 -5.75
C ILE A 11 13.41 -2.96 -5.27
N THR A 12 14.65 -3.45 -5.12
CA THR A 12 15.80 -2.65 -4.66
C THR A 12 15.91 -1.28 -5.34
N PRO A 13 15.80 -1.15 -6.69
CA PRO A 13 15.92 0.15 -7.33
C PRO A 13 14.87 1.16 -6.86
N LEU A 14 13.66 0.71 -6.54
CA LEU A 14 12.60 1.57 -6.00
C LEU A 14 12.95 2.03 -4.59
N LEU A 15 13.41 1.13 -3.72
CA LEU A 15 13.76 1.46 -2.33
C LEU A 15 14.98 2.38 -2.24
N GLU A 16 15.92 2.29 -3.19
CA GLU A 16 17.04 3.22 -3.29
C GLU A 16 16.62 4.59 -3.84
N THR A 17 15.63 4.63 -4.74
CA THR A 17 15.13 5.89 -5.34
C THR A 17 14.17 6.63 -4.40
N LEU A 18 13.34 5.89 -3.67
CA LEU A 18 12.40 6.40 -2.68
C LEU A 18 12.54 5.54 -1.41
N PRO A 19 13.39 5.95 -0.45
CA PRO A 19 13.60 5.24 0.80
C PRO A 19 12.29 5.01 1.58
N PRO A 20 12.10 3.88 2.26
CA PRO A 20 10.88 3.59 3.03
C PRO A 20 10.49 4.64 4.07
N GLU A 21 11.48 5.32 4.65
CA GLU A 21 11.30 6.41 5.62
C GLU A 21 10.84 7.74 4.98
N GLU A 22 10.96 7.87 3.66
CA GLU A 22 10.50 9.01 2.87
C GLU A 22 9.18 8.70 2.13
N ALA A 23 8.99 7.45 1.72
CA ALA A 23 7.79 6.96 1.05
C ALA A 23 6.53 7.15 1.90
N MET A 24 5.37 7.23 1.24
CA MET A 24 4.06 7.23 1.90
C MET A 24 3.95 8.26 3.04
N PHE A 25 4.63 9.41 2.91
CA PHE A 25 4.66 10.47 3.93
C PHE A 25 3.29 11.14 4.12
N ARG A 26 2.52 11.27 3.04
CA ARG A 26 1.15 11.78 3.10
C ARG A 26 0.19 10.65 3.45
N LEU A 27 -0.76 10.95 4.33
CA LEU A 27 -1.86 10.03 4.66
C LEU A 27 -2.98 10.10 3.62
N VAL A 28 -3.26 11.30 3.12
CA VAL A 28 -4.16 11.56 1.98
C VAL A 28 -3.36 12.22 0.86
N VAL A 29 -3.51 11.72 -0.36
CA VAL A 29 -2.76 12.12 -1.56
C VAL A 29 -3.72 12.78 -2.54
N THR A 30 -3.36 13.97 -2.99
CA THR A 30 -4.08 14.72 -4.03
C THR A 30 -3.22 15.02 -5.26
N ASP A 31 -1.90 14.83 -5.13
CA ASP A 31 -0.93 15.11 -6.18
C ASP A 31 -0.59 13.81 -6.93
N PRO A 32 -0.32 13.86 -8.24
CA PRO A 32 0.14 12.70 -8.99
C PRO A 32 1.55 12.27 -8.57
N ALA A 33 1.86 10.99 -8.74
CA ALA A 33 3.20 10.48 -8.49
C ALA A 33 4.25 11.11 -9.43
N PRO A 34 5.49 11.33 -8.97
CA PRO A 34 6.61 11.76 -9.83
C PRO A 34 6.84 10.78 -10.99
N SER A 35 6.94 11.30 -12.22
CA SER A 35 7.12 10.47 -13.42
C SER A 35 8.38 9.60 -13.40
N SER A 36 9.42 10.02 -12.68
CA SER A 36 10.63 9.22 -12.46
C SER A 36 10.34 7.93 -11.68
N LEU A 37 9.53 8.01 -10.62
CA LEU A 37 9.13 6.86 -9.81
C LEU A 37 8.21 5.91 -10.59
N VAL A 38 7.32 6.47 -11.41
CA VAL A 38 6.45 5.68 -12.29
C VAL A 38 7.29 4.78 -13.20
N GLY A 39 8.32 5.33 -13.85
CA GLY A 39 9.20 4.53 -14.73
C GLY A 39 9.98 3.42 -14.01
N VAL A 40 10.37 3.64 -12.75
CA VAL A 40 11.00 2.62 -11.91
C VAL A 40 10.01 1.47 -11.64
N VAL A 41 8.80 1.79 -11.20
CA VAL A 41 7.77 0.77 -10.94
C VAL A 41 7.43 0.00 -12.22
N GLU A 42 7.21 0.66 -13.36
CA GLU A 42 6.93 -0.02 -14.64
C GLU A 42 8.02 -1.01 -15.06
N THR A 43 9.28 -0.73 -14.68
CA THR A 43 10.40 -1.66 -14.92
C THR A 43 10.31 -2.86 -13.98
N ILE A 44 10.04 -2.64 -12.70
CA ILE A 44 9.89 -3.70 -11.68
C ILE A 44 8.73 -4.64 -12.04
N LEU A 45 7.60 -4.11 -12.52
CA LEU A 45 6.44 -4.93 -12.90
C LEU A 45 6.75 -5.91 -14.05
N ARG A 46 7.85 -5.73 -14.79
CA ARG A 46 8.29 -6.64 -15.84
C ARG A 46 9.20 -7.75 -15.31
N ASP A 47 9.72 -7.64 -14.09
CA ASP A 47 10.57 -8.65 -13.47
C ASP A 47 9.79 -9.95 -13.21
N ASN A 48 10.40 -11.11 -13.46
CA ASN A 48 9.74 -12.41 -13.30
C ASN A 48 9.27 -12.68 -11.85
N ALA A 49 9.90 -12.06 -10.84
CA ALA A 49 9.50 -12.20 -9.44
C ALA A 49 8.18 -11.49 -9.11
N VAL A 50 7.76 -10.52 -9.95
CA VAL A 50 6.63 -9.62 -9.69
C VAL A 50 5.56 -9.68 -10.78
N ARG A 51 5.93 -9.96 -12.04
CA ARG A 51 5.08 -9.81 -13.23
C ARG A 51 3.69 -10.41 -13.10
N ASP A 52 3.59 -11.62 -12.58
CA ASP A 52 2.33 -12.36 -12.50
C ASP A 52 1.66 -12.25 -11.12
N ARG A 53 2.01 -11.23 -10.32
CA ARG A 53 1.55 -11.02 -8.94
C ARG A 53 0.82 -9.69 -8.80
N PRO A 54 -0.46 -9.59 -9.19
CA PRO A 54 -1.20 -8.32 -9.22
C PRO A 54 -1.27 -7.61 -7.86
N VAL A 55 -1.34 -8.35 -6.74
CA VAL A 55 -1.29 -7.76 -5.39
C VAL A 55 0.01 -6.98 -5.13
N LEU A 56 1.15 -7.42 -5.68
CA LEU A 56 2.40 -6.67 -5.58
C LEU A 56 2.38 -5.43 -6.47
N HIS A 57 1.67 -5.46 -7.59
CA HIS A 57 1.54 -4.30 -8.48
C HIS A 57 0.73 -3.20 -7.80
N ALA A 58 -0.41 -3.54 -7.18
CA ALA A 58 -1.21 -2.58 -6.41
C ALA A 58 -0.37 -1.93 -5.30
N ALA A 59 0.38 -2.74 -4.56
CA ALA A 59 1.24 -2.26 -3.50
C ALA A 59 2.36 -1.33 -4.00
N LEU A 60 3.04 -1.66 -5.10
CA LEU A 60 4.10 -0.83 -5.67
C LEU A 60 3.57 0.51 -6.19
N TRP A 61 2.38 0.53 -6.79
CA TRP A 61 1.72 1.79 -7.17
C TRP A 61 1.36 2.63 -5.94
N LEU A 62 0.82 2.02 -4.87
CA LEU A 62 0.54 2.72 -3.61
C LEU A 62 1.79 3.31 -2.96
N TYR A 63 2.91 2.60 -3.03
CA TYR A 63 4.17 3.03 -2.39
C TYR A 63 4.65 4.38 -2.93
N ILE A 64 4.41 4.63 -4.23
CA ILE A 64 4.79 5.87 -4.92
C ILE A 64 3.64 6.87 -5.01
N ASP A 65 2.56 6.65 -4.27
CA ASP A 65 1.36 7.50 -4.23
C ASP A 65 0.54 7.51 -5.54
N GLU A 66 0.71 6.52 -6.42
CA GLU A 66 -0.01 6.46 -7.70
C GLU A 66 -1.34 5.68 -7.58
N LEU A 67 -2.34 6.39 -7.04
CA LEU A 67 -3.59 5.78 -6.58
C LEU A 67 -4.46 5.20 -7.71
N ASP A 68 -4.57 5.86 -8.88
CA ASP A 68 -5.39 5.37 -10.00
C ASP A 68 -4.90 4.01 -10.52
N ARG A 69 -3.57 3.83 -10.65
CA ARG A 69 -3.00 2.56 -11.08
C ARG A 69 -3.14 1.48 -10.00
N SER A 70 -2.96 1.83 -8.74
CA SER A 70 -3.25 0.89 -7.65
C SER A 70 -4.70 0.45 -7.67
N HIS A 71 -5.63 1.40 -7.76
CA HIS A 71 -7.07 1.15 -7.75
C HIS A 71 -7.48 0.17 -8.84
N LYS A 72 -7.05 0.42 -10.09
CA LYS A 72 -7.32 -0.46 -11.24
C LYS A 72 -6.84 -1.89 -11.01
N VAL A 73 -5.69 -2.06 -10.37
CA VAL A 73 -5.15 -3.38 -10.07
C VAL A 73 -5.89 -4.03 -8.91
N SER A 74 -6.04 -3.35 -7.77
CA SER A 74 -6.68 -3.91 -6.57
C SER A 74 -8.14 -4.26 -6.80
N GLN A 75 -8.85 -3.47 -7.63
CA GLN A 75 -10.23 -3.75 -8.02
C GLN A 75 -10.39 -5.08 -8.77
N GLY A 76 -9.36 -5.51 -9.52
CA GLY A 76 -9.36 -6.77 -10.26
C GLY A 76 -8.94 -7.99 -9.43
N VAL A 77 -8.54 -7.82 -8.17
CA VAL A 77 -8.17 -8.93 -7.27
C VAL A 77 -9.33 -9.23 -6.33
N GLU A 78 -10.10 -10.27 -6.66
CA GLU A 78 -11.36 -10.62 -5.98
C GLU A 78 -11.16 -11.49 -4.74
N ASP A 79 -10.23 -11.12 -3.86
CA ASP A 79 -9.98 -11.79 -2.58
C ASP A 79 -9.78 -10.80 -1.42
N ALA A 80 -9.54 -11.32 -0.22
CA ALA A 80 -9.32 -10.51 0.98
C ALA A 80 -8.04 -9.66 0.89
N THR A 81 -6.99 -10.13 0.20
CA THR A 81 -5.73 -9.38 0.02
C THR A 81 -5.94 -8.22 -0.94
N GLY A 82 -6.64 -8.46 -2.05
CA GLY A 82 -7.07 -7.42 -3.00
C GLY A 82 -7.93 -6.37 -2.33
N SER A 83 -8.91 -6.80 -1.54
CA SER A 83 -9.76 -5.90 -0.74
C SER A 83 -8.96 -5.07 0.25
N PHE A 84 -7.90 -5.61 0.85
CA PHE A 84 -7.04 -4.88 1.78
C PHE A 84 -6.28 -3.78 1.06
N TRP A 85 -5.60 -4.09 -0.06
CA TRP A 85 -4.95 -3.06 -0.88
C TRP A 85 -5.93 -1.99 -1.36
N HIS A 86 -7.16 -2.39 -1.70
CA HIS A 86 -8.22 -1.48 -2.12
C HIS A 86 -8.66 -0.54 -0.99
N GLY A 87 -8.83 -1.06 0.22
CA GLY A 87 -9.16 -0.27 1.41
C GLY A 87 -8.07 0.76 1.74
N ILE A 88 -6.80 0.36 1.67
CA ILE A 88 -5.65 1.28 1.84
C ILE A 88 -5.69 2.37 0.78
N MET A 89 -5.93 2.00 -0.49
CA MET A 89 -6.03 2.95 -1.60
C MET A 89 -7.11 4.00 -1.35
N HIS A 90 -8.34 3.59 -1.01
CA HIS A 90 -9.44 4.53 -0.74
C HIS A 90 -9.16 5.45 0.45
N ARG A 91 -8.54 4.94 1.52
CA ARG A 91 -8.12 5.79 2.65
C ARG A 91 -7.14 6.87 2.19
N ARG A 92 -6.23 6.51 1.27
CA ARG A 92 -5.22 7.43 0.74
C ARG A 92 -5.75 8.46 -0.24
N GLU A 93 -6.86 8.21 -0.95
CA GLU A 93 -7.51 9.26 -1.76
C GLU A 93 -8.51 10.12 -0.96
N GLY A 94 -8.79 9.72 0.29
CA GLY A 94 -9.74 10.42 1.17
C GLY A 94 -11.19 9.97 1.02
N ASP A 95 -11.46 8.86 0.32
CA ASP A 95 -12.78 8.21 0.30
C ASP A 95 -12.91 7.23 1.49
N PHE A 96 -13.05 7.80 2.69
CA PHE A 96 -13.05 7.04 3.94
C PHE A 96 -14.22 6.06 4.05
N SER A 97 -15.41 6.45 3.58
CA SER A 97 -16.58 5.58 3.58
C SER A 97 -16.34 4.33 2.72
N ASN A 98 -15.70 4.48 1.57
CA ASN A 98 -15.40 3.36 0.69
C ASN A 98 -14.23 2.53 1.22
N SER A 99 -13.26 3.18 1.88
CA SER A 99 -12.23 2.47 2.63
C SER A 99 -12.83 1.50 3.65
N HIS A 100 -13.76 1.95 4.50
CA HIS A 100 -14.45 1.05 5.45
C HIS A 100 -15.15 -0.11 4.76
N PHE A 101 -15.87 0.16 3.66
CA PHE A 101 -16.55 -0.88 2.89
C PHE A 101 -15.59 -1.97 2.38
N TRP A 102 -14.39 -1.59 1.92
CA TRP A 102 -13.39 -2.56 1.49
C TRP A 102 -12.75 -3.29 2.66
N PHE A 103 -12.54 -2.63 3.80
CA PHE A 103 -12.05 -3.28 5.01
C PHE A 103 -13.05 -4.26 5.63
N ASP A 104 -14.36 -4.03 5.49
CA ASP A 104 -15.38 -5.02 5.84
C ASP A 104 -15.21 -6.32 5.03
N LYS A 105 -14.74 -6.22 3.77
CA LYS A 105 -14.47 -7.39 2.90
C LYS A 105 -13.15 -8.09 3.21
N VAL A 106 -12.23 -7.44 3.92
CA VAL A 106 -10.95 -8.03 4.33
C VAL A 106 -11.17 -9.12 5.38
N GLY A 107 -12.09 -8.89 6.33
CA GLY A 107 -12.36 -9.82 7.42
C GLY A 107 -11.12 -10.08 8.30
N GLU A 108 -10.90 -11.33 8.69
CA GLU A 108 -9.81 -11.74 9.60
C GLU A 108 -8.47 -11.99 8.88
N HIS A 109 -8.12 -11.14 7.91
CA HIS A 109 -6.89 -11.33 7.12
C HIS A 109 -5.65 -11.37 8.04
N PRO A 110 -4.78 -12.40 7.96
CA PRO A 110 -3.67 -12.59 8.91
C PRO A 110 -2.72 -11.40 9.03
N ALA A 111 -2.52 -10.66 7.93
CA ALA A 111 -1.69 -9.46 7.95
C ALA A 111 -2.19 -8.40 8.94
N ILE A 112 -3.51 -8.29 9.23
CA ILE A 112 -4.05 -7.34 10.23
C ILE A 112 -3.40 -7.59 11.60
N LEU A 113 -3.35 -8.86 12.01
CA LEU A 113 -2.73 -9.25 13.28
C LEU A 113 -1.21 -8.99 13.28
N GLN A 114 -0.55 -9.16 12.13
CA GLN A 114 0.89 -8.97 11.99
C GLN A 114 1.32 -7.50 12.05
N VAL A 115 0.46 -6.54 11.66
CA VAL A 115 0.77 -5.10 11.80
C VAL A 115 0.98 -4.73 13.29
N GLY A 116 0.19 -5.35 14.19
CA GLY A 116 0.30 -5.22 15.64
C GLY A 116 -0.30 -3.92 16.18
N GLY A 117 -1.32 -4.04 17.04
CA GLY A 117 -2.05 -2.89 17.60
C GLY A 117 -2.84 -2.11 16.54
N TYR A 118 -3.20 -2.77 15.45
CA TYR A 118 -3.81 -2.19 14.26
C TYR A 118 -5.30 -2.55 14.20
N ASP A 119 -6.12 -1.52 14.01
CA ASP A 119 -7.53 -1.62 13.68
C ASP A 119 -7.76 -0.75 12.44
N PRO A 120 -8.17 -1.35 11.30
CA PRO A 120 -8.33 -0.61 10.06
C PRO A 120 -9.38 0.49 10.16
N HIS A 121 -10.52 0.23 10.80
CA HIS A 121 -11.61 1.20 10.91
C HIS A 121 -11.20 2.37 11.81
N LYS A 122 -10.57 2.07 12.95
CA LYS A 122 -10.04 3.11 13.82
C LYS A 122 -8.96 3.96 13.12
N MET A 123 -8.08 3.33 12.34
CA MET A 123 -7.08 4.07 11.57
C MET A 123 -7.71 4.97 10.51
N ILE A 124 -8.79 4.53 9.84
CA ILE A 124 -9.54 5.36 8.89
C ILE A 124 -10.10 6.60 9.58
N ASP A 125 -10.79 6.43 10.72
CA ASP A 125 -11.39 7.54 11.48
C ASP A 125 -10.33 8.56 11.93
N GLU A 126 -9.18 8.08 12.40
CA GLU A 126 -8.07 8.94 12.82
C GLU A 126 -7.43 9.67 11.63
N VAL A 127 -7.27 9.00 10.48
CA VAL A 127 -6.77 9.65 9.25
C VAL A 127 -7.74 10.70 8.76
N GLU A 128 -9.05 10.42 8.71
CA GLU A 128 -10.07 11.39 8.30
C GLU A 128 -9.97 12.68 9.12
N THR A 129 -9.79 12.53 10.43
CA THR A 129 -9.73 13.66 11.36
C THR A 129 -8.38 14.38 11.35
N LEU A 130 -7.26 13.66 11.28
CA LEU A 130 -5.93 14.17 11.64
C LEU A 130 -4.96 14.29 10.47
N HIS A 131 -5.28 13.82 9.27
CA HIS A 131 -4.30 13.71 8.18
C HIS A 131 -3.59 15.03 7.82
N ALA A 132 -4.28 16.17 7.95
CA ALA A 132 -3.73 17.49 7.64
C ALA A 132 -2.57 17.89 8.57
N ASP A 133 -2.59 17.41 9.82
CA ASP A 133 -1.57 17.70 10.84
C ASP A 133 -0.32 16.82 10.71
N LYS A 134 -0.33 15.86 9.77
CA LYS A 134 0.77 14.92 9.52
C LYS A 134 1.23 14.19 10.80
N PRO A 135 0.31 13.55 11.54
CA PRO A 135 0.64 12.85 12.78
C PRO A 135 1.63 11.70 12.50
N GLN A 136 2.83 11.79 13.07
CA GLN A 136 3.91 10.83 12.83
C GLN A 136 3.50 9.39 13.14
N HIS A 137 2.71 9.17 14.19
CA HIS A 137 2.26 7.83 14.56
C HIS A 137 1.37 7.16 13.50
N LEU A 138 0.53 7.92 12.79
CA LEU A 138 -0.28 7.38 11.68
C LEU A 138 0.57 7.14 10.44
N ILE A 139 1.56 8.01 10.17
CA ILE A 139 2.49 7.81 9.05
C ILE A 139 3.30 6.52 9.26
N ASP A 140 3.80 6.31 10.48
CA ASP A 140 4.53 5.11 10.86
C ASP A 140 3.64 3.86 10.80
N LEU A 141 2.38 3.96 11.24
CA LEU A 141 1.41 2.88 11.15
C LEU A 141 1.07 2.53 9.70
N GLN A 142 0.85 3.53 8.83
CA GLN A 142 0.62 3.35 7.40
C GLN A 142 1.79 2.64 6.71
N ARG A 143 3.02 3.05 7.00
CA ARG A 143 4.22 2.40 6.44
C ARG A 143 4.32 0.96 6.91
N ARG A 144 4.07 0.70 8.19
CA ARG A 144 4.09 -0.67 8.73
C ARG A 144 3.00 -1.55 8.14
N GLU A 145 1.79 -1.02 8.00
CA GLU A 145 0.65 -1.68 7.36
C GLU A 145 1.00 -2.10 5.93
N TRP A 146 1.51 -1.16 5.11
CA TRP A 146 1.97 -1.45 3.76
C TRP A 146 3.07 -2.50 3.75
N GLN A 147 4.11 -2.35 4.58
CA GLN A 147 5.26 -3.28 4.64
C GLN A 147 4.82 -4.70 5.02
N THR A 148 3.88 -4.81 5.95
CA THR A 148 3.35 -6.09 6.43
C THR A 148 2.54 -6.78 5.33
N LEU A 149 1.62 -6.07 4.71
CA LEU A 149 0.79 -6.62 3.64
C LEU A 149 1.62 -6.90 2.37
N PHE A 150 2.65 -6.10 2.09
CA PHE A 150 3.58 -6.34 0.99
C PHE A 150 4.37 -7.63 1.22
N ALA A 151 4.92 -7.82 2.42
CA ALA A 151 5.61 -9.06 2.76
C ALA A 151 4.70 -10.29 2.67
N TRP A 152 3.47 -10.19 3.20
CA TRP A 152 2.46 -11.24 3.05
C TRP A 152 2.12 -11.53 1.58
N SER A 153 1.97 -10.50 0.77
CA SER A 153 1.69 -10.61 -0.67
C SER A 153 2.87 -11.19 -1.46
N ALA A 154 4.08 -11.15 -0.89
CA ALA A 154 5.32 -11.60 -1.50
C ALA A 154 5.68 -13.06 -1.16
N THR A 155 5.11 -13.65 -0.11
CA THR A 155 5.22 -15.10 0.18
C THR A 155 4.44 -15.94 -0.83
#